data_AF-A0A0P7U3F0-F1
#
_entry.id   AF-A0A0P7U3F0-F1
#
_cell.length_a   1.000
_cell.length_b   1.000
_cell.length_c   1.000
_cell.angle_alpha   90.00
_cell.angle_beta   90.00
_cell.angle_gamma   90.00
#
_symmetry.space_group_name_H-M   'P 1'
#
loop_
_entity.id
_entity.type
_entity.pdbx_description
1 polymer ?
#
loop_
_entity_poly.entity_id
_entity_poly.type
_entity_poly.pdbx_seq_one_letter_code
_entity_poly.pdbx_strand_id
1 'polypeptide(L)'
;MLCTWRPAARALPLRSRVSRGGPSERSAVLQPTKNVHFRKLTTMAAWVIDKYGSNEVLEFREDNRRPSVCTSAEVLLKVHAAALNPVDVAMRGRC
;
A
#
# COMPACT_ATOMS: atom_id res chain seq x y z
N MET A 1 -6.86 -19.88 9.23
CA MET A 1 -7.23 -18.48 9.49
C MET A 1 -7.54 -17.83 8.16
N LEU A 2 -8.82 -17.54 7.86
CA LEU A 2 -9.20 -16.78 6.65
C LEU A 2 -9.36 -15.31 7.03
N CYS A 3 -8.59 -14.43 6.41
CA CYS A 3 -8.81 -12.99 6.48
C CYS A 3 -9.97 -12.64 5.54
N THR A 4 -11.18 -12.43 6.08
CA THR A 4 -12.30 -11.90 5.31
C THR A 4 -12.23 -10.38 5.30
N TRP A 5 -12.06 -9.77 4.13
CA TRP A 5 -12.28 -8.33 3.94
C TRP A 5 -13.78 -8.04 4.08
N ARG A 6 -14.19 -7.29 5.11
CA ARG A 6 -15.52 -6.67 5.17
C ARG A 6 -15.42 -5.25 4.60
N PRO A 7 -16.21 -4.89 3.57
CA PRO A 7 -16.28 -3.50 3.16
C PRO A 7 -17.05 -2.70 4.22
N ALA A 8 -16.45 -1.63 4.71
CA ALA A 8 -17.12 -0.66 5.57
C ALA A 8 -18.14 0.11 4.72
N ALA A 9 -19.40 -0.35 4.69
CA ALA A 9 -20.51 0.38 4.10
C ALA A 9 -20.84 1.59 5.00
N ARG A 10 -20.28 2.76 4.67
CA ARG A 10 -20.70 4.03 5.25
C ARG A 10 -21.77 4.61 4.31
N ALA A 11 -23.04 4.33 4.61
CA ALA A 11 -24.18 4.89 3.90
C ALA A 11 -24.21 6.42 4.10
N LEU A 12 -24.09 7.19 3.03
CA LEU A 12 -24.39 8.63 3.02
C LEU A 12 -25.85 8.84 2.59
N PRO A 13 -26.57 9.81 3.16
CA PRO A 13 -27.98 10.02 2.85
C PRO A 13 -28.15 10.59 1.44
N LEU A 14 -28.89 9.87 0.60
CA LEU A 14 -29.33 10.32 -0.73
C LEU A 14 -30.39 11.42 -0.57
N ARG A 15 -30.03 12.66 -0.90
CA ARG A 15 -30.98 13.75 -1.08
C ARG A 15 -31.44 13.76 -2.54
N SER A 16 -32.63 13.25 -2.82
CA SER A 16 -33.21 13.24 -4.16
C SER A 16 -33.66 14.64 -4.56
N ARG A 17 -33.01 15.26 -5.55
CA ARG A 17 -33.66 16.31 -6.37
C ARG A 17 -33.76 15.79 -7.79
N VAL A 18 -34.97 15.38 -8.15
CA VAL A 18 -35.34 15.04 -9.53
C VAL A 18 -35.18 16.29 -10.39
N SER A 19 -34.33 16.21 -11.41
CA SER A 19 -34.43 17.07 -12.59
C SER A 19 -34.40 16.17 -13.82
N ARG A 20 -35.44 16.29 -14.63
CA ARG A 20 -35.67 15.51 -15.85
C ARG A 20 -34.65 15.91 -16.92
N GLY A 21 -33.98 14.94 -17.53
CA GLY A 21 -33.20 15.14 -18.76
C GLY A 21 -32.24 13.99 -19.10
N GLY A 22 -32.64 13.18 -20.11
CA GLY A 22 -31.87 12.40 -21.12
C GLY A 22 -30.54 11.68 -20.80
N PRO A 23 -30.28 10.50 -21.39
CA PRO A 23 -29.07 9.72 -21.12
C PRO A 23 -27.88 10.26 -21.91
N SER A 24 -26.84 10.68 -21.19
CA SER A 24 -25.49 10.78 -21.73
C SER A 24 -24.58 10.11 -20.71
N GLU A 25 -24.15 8.89 -21.01
CA GLU A 25 -23.09 8.18 -20.29
C GLU A 25 -21.81 9.01 -20.35
N ARG A 26 -21.68 9.95 -19.41
CA ARG A 26 -20.39 10.52 -19.07
C ARG A 26 -19.69 9.48 -18.22
N SER A 27 -18.89 8.65 -18.89
CA SER A 27 -17.87 7.82 -18.27
C SER A 27 -17.13 8.69 -17.25
N ALA A 28 -17.38 8.44 -15.97
CA ALA A 28 -16.76 9.17 -14.88
C ALA A 28 -15.31 8.70 -14.82
N VAL A 29 -14.45 9.36 -15.60
CA VAL A 29 -13.00 9.21 -15.47
C VAL A 29 -12.66 9.60 -14.05
N LEU A 30 -12.27 8.61 -13.24
CA LEU A 30 -11.72 8.84 -11.91
C LEU A 30 -10.46 9.69 -12.10
N GLN A 31 -10.60 11.00 -11.87
CA GLN A 31 -9.45 11.89 -11.83
C GLN A 31 -8.61 11.48 -10.62
N PRO A 32 -7.30 11.19 -10.80
CA PRO A 32 -6.41 10.95 -9.67
C PRO A 32 -6.37 12.22 -8.81
N THR A 33 -7.14 12.22 -7.72
CA THR A 33 -7.14 13.35 -6.81
C THR A 33 -5.79 13.38 -6.07
N LYS A 34 -5.21 14.58 -6.00
CA LYS A 34 -4.11 15.01 -5.14
C LYS A 34 -2.72 14.58 -5.64
N ASN A 35 -2.00 15.56 -6.20
CA ASN A 35 -0.54 15.52 -6.35
C ASN A 35 0.09 15.43 -4.94
N VAL A 36 0.21 14.21 -4.41
CA VAL A 36 1.01 13.95 -3.21
C VAL A 36 2.44 14.20 -3.63
N HIS A 37 3.02 15.31 -3.16
CA HIS A 37 4.40 15.65 -3.44
C HIS A 37 5.29 14.55 -2.86
N PHE A 38 5.80 13.67 -3.73
CA PHE A 38 6.76 12.66 -3.34
C PHE A 38 8.08 13.39 -3.05
N ARG A 39 8.35 13.66 -1.77
CA ARG A 39 9.70 14.08 -1.37
C ARG A 39 10.66 13.00 -1.84
N LYS A 40 11.60 13.34 -2.73
CA LYS A 40 12.65 12.44 -3.20
C LYS A 40 13.66 12.22 -2.07
N LEU A 41 13.26 11.53 -1.01
CA LEU A 41 14.17 11.08 0.05
C LEU A 41 15.08 9.99 -0.50
N THR A 42 16.37 10.06 -0.24
CA THR A 42 17.36 9.01 -0.62
C THR A 42 17.32 7.82 0.32
N THR A 43 16.74 7.99 1.51
CA THR A 43 16.56 6.97 2.54
C THR A 43 15.08 6.74 2.88
N MET A 44 14.79 5.62 3.53
CA MET A 44 13.46 5.22 4.01
C MET A 44 13.59 4.36 5.26
N ALA A 45 12.55 4.37 6.10
CA ALA A 45 12.47 3.45 7.22
C ALA A 45 12.13 2.02 6.73
N ALA A 46 12.79 1.01 7.30
CA ALA A 46 12.58 -0.39 6.95
C ALA A 46 12.89 -1.33 8.12
N TRP A 47 12.21 -2.47 8.14
CA TRP A 47 12.60 -3.63 8.93
C TRP A 47 13.55 -4.49 8.09
N VAL A 48 14.73 -4.78 8.62
CA VAL A 48 15.83 -5.46 7.92
C VAL A 48 16.21 -6.72 8.69
N ILE A 49 16.53 -7.77 7.94
CA ILE A 49 17.07 -9.03 8.46
C ILE A 49 18.39 -9.27 7.73
N ASP A 50 19.51 -9.08 8.43
CA ASP A 50 20.84 -9.35 7.87
C ASP A 50 21.31 -10.79 8.13
N LYS A 51 20.67 -11.49 9.09
CA LYS A 51 20.99 -12.87 9.49
C LYS A 51 19.72 -13.65 9.76
N TYR A 52 19.70 -14.94 9.40
CA TYR A 52 18.62 -15.84 9.78
C TYR A 52 18.66 -16.11 11.30
N GLY A 53 17.50 -16.20 11.94
CA GLY A 53 17.37 -16.38 13.38
C GLY A 53 15.98 -16.04 13.94
N SER A 54 15.88 -16.07 15.27
CA SER A 54 14.75 -15.68 16.10
C SER A 54 14.38 -14.19 15.96
N ASN A 55 13.37 -13.73 16.71
CA ASN A 55 12.89 -12.34 16.67
C ASN A 55 13.97 -11.27 16.88
N GLU A 56 15.04 -11.59 17.59
CA GLU A 56 16.12 -10.64 17.92
C GLU A 56 16.93 -10.14 16.70
N VAL A 57 16.93 -10.86 15.57
CA VAL A 57 17.69 -10.44 14.38
C VAL A 57 16.95 -9.44 13.49
N LEU A 58 15.69 -9.10 13.84
CA LEU A 58 14.88 -8.15 13.10
C LEU A 58 15.16 -6.72 13.58
N GLU A 59 15.78 -5.92 12.72
CA GLU A 59 16.22 -4.57 13.08
C GLU A 59 15.39 -3.51 12.34
N PHE A 60 14.91 -2.50 13.07
CA PHE A 60 14.29 -1.33 12.46
C PHE A 60 15.35 -0.25 12.20
N ARG A 61 15.48 0.17 10.94
CA ARG A 61 16.42 1.23 10.51
C ARG A 61 15.64 2.37 9.86
N GLU A 62 15.95 3.62 10.23
CA GLU A 62 15.31 4.82 9.64
C GLU A 62 16.02 5.34 8.38
N ASP A 63 17.28 4.96 8.19
CA ASP A 63 18.20 5.46 7.17
C ASP A 63 18.48 4.45 6.06
N ASN A 64 17.64 3.44 5.91
CA ASN A 64 17.83 2.42 4.89
C ASN A 64 17.73 3.03 3.48
N ARG A 65 18.56 2.56 2.54
CA ARG A 65 18.63 3.14 1.19
C ARG A 65 17.32 2.92 0.43
N ARG A 66 16.77 3.98 -0.17
CA ARG A 66 15.60 3.87 -1.05
C ARG A 66 15.96 3.03 -2.29
N PRO A 67 15.11 2.06 -2.70
CA PRO A 67 15.36 1.26 -3.88
C PRO A 67 15.38 2.10 -5.17
N SER A 68 16.20 1.68 -6.14
CA SER A 68 16.25 2.21 -7.50
C SER A 68 15.43 1.33 -8.43
N VAL A 69 14.70 1.97 -9.35
CA VAL A 69 14.00 1.30 -10.46
C VAL A 69 15.01 1.09 -11.58
N CYS A 70 15.33 -0.18 -11.87
CA CYS A 70 16.37 -0.56 -12.82
C CYS A 70 15.78 -0.94 -14.18
N THR A 71 14.54 -1.40 -14.22
CA THR A 71 13.86 -1.86 -15.44
C THR A 71 12.60 -1.03 -15.71
N SER A 72 12.12 -1.04 -16.96
CA SER A 72 10.90 -0.34 -17.35
C SER A 72 9.62 -0.97 -16.81
N ALA A 73 9.69 -2.22 -16.32
CA ALA A 73 8.57 -2.96 -15.75
C ALA A 73 8.42 -2.75 -14.23
N GLU A 74 9.41 -2.16 -13.58
CA GLU A 74 9.40 -1.92 -12.14
C GLU A 74 8.68 -0.62 -11.79
N VAL A 75 7.99 -0.60 -10.65
CA VAL A 75 7.33 0.58 -10.11
C VAL A 75 7.75 0.81 -8.66
N LEU A 76 7.99 2.07 -8.31
CA LEU A 76 8.26 2.46 -6.93
C LEU A 76 6.95 2.87 -6.24
N LEU A 77 6.60 2.17 -5.16
CA LEU A 77 5.37 2.41 -4.41
C LEU A 77 5.67 3.01 -3.03
N LYS A 78 4.82 3.96 -2.60
CA LYS A 78 4.80 4.41 -1.20
C LYS A 78 3.90 3.46 -0.40
N VAL A 79 4.51 2.61 0.42
CA VAL A 79 3.80 1.63 1.23
C VAL A 79 3.05 2.33 2.37
N HIS A 80 1.74 2.15 2.44
CA HIS A 80 0.89 2.62 3.54
C HIS A 80 0.50 1.49 4.50
N ALA A 81 0.42 0.26 3.98
CA ALA A 81 0.12 -0.94 4.75
C ALA A 81 0.81 -2.12 4.08
N ALA A 82 1.21 -3.09 4.89
CA ALA A 82 1.72 -4.39 4.49
C ALA A 82 1.07 -5.45 5.39
N ALA A 83 0.97 -6.68 4.88
CA ALA A 83 0.49 -7.82 5.65
C ALA A 83 1.64 -8.79 5.89
N LEU A 84 1.59 -9.51 7.01
CA LEU A 84 2.48 -10.62 7.28
C LEU A 84 1.85 -11.91 6.77
N ASN A 85 2.59 -12.61 5.93
CA ASN A 85 2.30 -13.93 5.43
C ASN A 85 3.11 -14.97 6.23
N PRO A 86 2.65 -16.23 6.35
CA PRO A 86 3.41 -17.28 7.02
C PRO A 86 4.84 -17.47 6.47
N VAL A 87 5.03 -17.22 5.18
CA VAL A 87 6.35 -17.29 4.54
C VAL A 87 7.32 -16.24 5.09
N ASP A 88 6.83 -15.07 5.52
CA ASP A 88 7.68 -13.99 6.05
C ASP A 88 8.39 -14.42 7.35
N VAL A 89 7.73 -15.26 8.15
CA VAL A 89 8.33 -15.87 9.35
C VAL A 89 9.22 -17.04 8.97
N ALA A 90 8.77 -17.91 8.05
CA ALA A 90 9.52 -19.10 7.64
C ALA A 90 10.86 -18.76 6.96
N MET A 91 10.93 -17.64 6.23
CA MET A 91 12.16 -17.14 5.60
C MET A 91 13.26 -16.83 6.62
N ARG A 92 12.93 -16.64 7.90
CA ARG A 92 13.91 -16.30 8.94
C ARG A 92 14.67 -17.50 9.47
N GLY A 93 14.34 -18.71 9.03
CA GLY A 93 14.88 -19.96 9.56
C GLY A 93 13.93 -20.60 10.56
N ARG A 94 14.07 -21.92 10.76
CA ARG A 94 13.37 -22.62 11.85
C ARG A 94 14.20 -22.42 13.11
N CYS A 95 13.66 -21.64 14.05
CA CYS A 95 14.07 -21.70 15.44
C CYS A 95 13.61 -23.02 16.07
#